data_AF-A0A178B7M3-F1
#
_entry.id   AF-A0A178B7M3-F1
#
_cell.length_a   1.000
_cell.length_b   1.000
_cell.length_c   1.000
_cell.angle_alpha   90.00
_cell.angle_beta   90.00
_cell.angle_gamma   90.00
#
_symmetry.space_group_name_H-M   'P 1'
#
loop_
_entity.id
_entity.type
_entity.pdbx_description
1 polymer ?
#
loop_
_entity_poly.entity_id
_entity_poly.type
_entity_poly.pdbx_seq_one_letter_code
_entity_poly.pdbx_strand_id
1 'polypeptide(L)'
;MSIASTVKRAMATPPKDTRRVLEGIFAVNKPQWASSAGVLRDLQDHFAKSTLFQPWLESHRREMILSHSKKKHIEGLKVKLGHGGTLDPMATGVLIVGVGKGTKCLQRFLECTKTYECVVLFGAATDSYDAVGKVVSKAPYQHVTKELVEEKLAQFRGKIMQKPSVFSALKVDGKKMYEYAREGKDIPEVAARPVEVHEMELVEWLEPGAHDFTWPKEEADDAEKAGAEKLLGIRIADAAAFAQNASRGRKRSRSPESDHVENAGEQPKRPRSDSEPAMSGALPTESAPDGATIETTTEELADQSIPPKEKPAETVEPTTQVATDTVQPKPASTEQPKDASSPPQPPAARLRMTVTSGFYVRSLCHDLGIACSSLGLMSSLIRSRQGDYTLKQNVLEFEDLEKGPEVWEPQIQKQLEDFMAQEGWTPEEVEDDEAWEEKKGELMKRRREQDRETSYRGGGRGKGGGWRGKGKGGGNRYSKNMNGGRD
;
A
#
# COMPACT_ATOMS: atom_id res chain seq x y z
N MET A 1 -3.70 61.40 -4.35
CA MET A 1 -2.47 61.27 -3.51
C MET A 1 -2.97 60.65 -2.21
N SER A 2 -2.74 59.36 -1.92
CA SER A 2 -1.46 58.72 -1.53
C SER A 2 -0.83 59.46 -0.33
N ILE A 3 -0.40 58.86 0.79
CA ILE A 3 0.31 57.59 1.03
C ILE A 3 -0.16 57.06 2.41
N ALA A 4 -0.72 55.86 2.60
CA ALA A 4 -0.06 54.54 2.64
C ALA A 4 1.06 54.38 3.71
N SER A 5 0.73 54.52 5.00
CA SER A 5 1.59 54.11 6.13
C SER A 5 1.26 52.68 6.56
N THR A 6 1.73 51.70 5.79
CA THR A 6 1.70 50.28 6.20
C THR A 6 3.10 49.85 6.64
N VAL A 7 3.19 49.32 7.85
CA VAL A 7 4.43 48.84 8.48
C VAL A 7 5.15 47.85 7.55
N LYS A 8 6.31 48.26 7.02
CA LYS A 8 7.31 47.32 6.51
C LYS A 8 7.85 46.52 7.70
N ARG A 9 7.21 45.39 8.01
CA ARG A 9 7.84 44.35 8.82
C ARG A 9 8.95 43.77 7.95
N ALA A 10 10.18 44.24 8.14
CA ALA A 10 11.34 43.61 7.54
C ALA A 10 11.34 42.14 7.98
N MET A 11 11.18 41.22 7.03
CA MET A 11 11.43 39.81 7.26
C MET A 11 12.94 39.71 7.52
N ALA A 12 13.33 39.58 8.79
CA ALA A 12 14.70 39.27 9.13
C ALA A 12 15.07 37.97 8.42
N THR A 13 16.13 38.00 7.61
CA THR A 13 16.51 36.88 6.75
C THR A 13 16.70 35.64 7.63
N PRO A 14 15.89 34.58 7.46
CA PRO A 14 15.84 33.52 8.45
C PRO A 14 17.17 32.74 8.47
N PRO A 15 17.54 32.11 9.60
CA PRO A 15 18.86 31.50 9.78
C PRO A 15 19.20 30.50 8.67
N LYS A 16 20.50 30.29 8.37
CA LYS A 16 20.90 29.42 7.25
C LYS A 16 20.31 28.00 7.31
N ASP A 17 20.21 27.41 8.50
CA ASP A 17 19.60 26.08 8.67
C ASP A 17 18.13 26.01 8.20
N THR A 18 17.38 27.10 8.27
CA THR A 18 15.95 27.11 7.89
C THR A 18 15.73 27.27 6.38
N ARG A 19 16.77 27.10 5.55
CA ARG A 19 16.71 27.22 4.08
C ARG A 19 17.01 25.91 3.35
N ARG A 20 17.20 24.81 4.07
CA ARG A 20 17.47 23.50 3.46
C ARG A 20 16.20 22.89 2.91
N VAL A 21 16.26 22.42 1.66
CA VAL A 21 15.22 21.64 1.01
C VAL A 21 15.40 20.18 1.40
N LEU A 22 14.51 19.67 2.27
CA LEU A 22 14.50 18.26 2.68
C LEU A 22 13.64 17.42 1.72
N GLU A 23 14.19 16.28 1.28
CA GLU A 23 13.55 15.35 0.36
C GLU A 23 13.99 13.92 0.66
N GLY A 24 13.05 12.97 0.69
CA GLY A 24 13.38 11.62 1.13
C GLY A 24 12.16 10.76 1.38
N ILE A 25 12.32 9.76 2.24
CA ILE A 25 11.27 8.85 2.68
C ILE A 25 11.02 9.07 4.17
N PHE A 26 9.76 8.99 4.58
CA PHE A 26 9.35 8.83 5.97
C PHE A 26 8.16 7.86 6.03
N ALA A 27 7.74 7.46 7.23
CA ALA A 27 6.55 6.64 7.41
C ALA A 27 5.53 7.30 8.35
N VAL A 28 4.25 7.05 8.08
CA VAL A 28 3.13 7.46 8.92
C VAL A 28 2.24 6.25 9.25
N ASN A 29 1.72 6.17 10.48
CA ASN A 29 0.74 5.18 10.88
C ASN A 29 -0.63 5.62 10.35
N LYS A 30 -1.09 5.00 9.26
CA LYS A 30 -2.35 5.34 8.61
C LYS A 30 -3.54 5.02 9.54
N PRO A 31 -4.49 5.95 9.77
CA PRO A 31 -5.70 5.68 10.54
C PRO A 31 -6.74 4.87 9.74
N GLN A 32 -7.68 4.23 10.45
CA GLN A 32 -8.60 3.22 9.90
C GLN A 32 -9.68 3.76 8.95
N TRP A 33 -9.93 5.08 8.95
CA TRP A 33 -10.96 5.70 8.11
C TRP A 33 -10.39 6.34 6.82
N ALA A 34 -9.09 6.65 6.80
CA ALA A 34 -8.46 7.31 5.66
C ALA A 34 -8.17 6.30 4.53
N SER A 35 -8.14 6.76 3.27
CA SER A 35 -7.45 6.03 2.19
C SER A 35 -5.97 6.44 2.15
N SER A 36 -5.08 5.64 1.58
CA SER A 36 -3.66 6.04 1.41
C SER A 36 -3.51 7.38 0.66
N ALA A 37 -4.38 7.66 -0.32
CA ALA A 37 -4.43 8.93 -1.03
C ALA A 37 -5.20 10.04 -0.28
N GLY A 38 -5.96 9.70 0.77
CA GLY A 38 -6.46 10.64 1.78
C GLY A 38 -5.30 11.20 2.59
N VAL A 39 -4.55 10.31 3.26
CA VAL A 39 -3.38 10.67 4.08
C VAL A 39 -2.39 11.59 3.34
N LEU A 40 -2.10 11.34 2.06
CA LEU A 40 -1.23 12.23 1.28
C LEU A 40 -1.81 13.63 1.05
N ARG A 41 -3.13 13.79 0.92
CA ARG A 41 -3.79 15.10 0.79
C ARG A 41 -3.77 15.85 2.11
N ASP A 42 -4.05 15.13 3.20
CA ASP A 42 -4.03 15.69 4.55
C ASP A 42 -2.61 16.18 4.89
N LEU A 43 -1.58 15.35 4.67
CA LEU A 43 -0.17 15.74 4.78
C LEU A 43 0.19 16.97 3.93
N GLN A 44 -0.28 17.07 2.69
CA GLN A 44 -0.06 18.27 1.87
C GLN A 44 -0.67 19.54 2.48
N ASP A 45 -1.80 19.44 3.15
CA ASP A 45 -2.50 20.59 3.76
C ASP A 45 -1.88 21.00 5.13
N HIS A 46 -1.20 20.08 5.81
CA HIS A 46 -0.28 20.39 6.92
C HIS A 46 1.02 21.00 6.40
N PHE A 47 1.66 20.40 5.38
CA PHE A 47 2.94 20.85 4.83
C PHE A 47 2.87 22.24 4.18
N ALA A 48 1.70 22.64 3.66
CA ALA A 48 1.47 23.99 3.16
C ALA A 48 1.62 25.10 4.23
N LYS A 49 1.40 24.76 5.51
CA LYS A 49 1.48 25.68 6.67
C LYS A 49 2.78 25.53 7.47
N SER A 50 3.55 24.48 7.16
CA SER A 50 4.75 24.05 7.84
C SER A 50 5.94 24.98 7.61
N THR A 51 6.74 25.21 8.64
CA THR A 51 8.04 25.88 8.51
C THR A 51 9.06 24.99 7.81
N LEU A 52 9.11 23.70 8.16
CA LEU A 52 10.00 22.70 7.56
C LEU A 52 9.91 22.62 6.02
N PHE A 53 8.72 22.78 5.46
CA PHE A 53 8.49 22.66 4.02
C PHE A 53 8.40 23.99 3.24
N GLN A 54 8.51 25.16 3.89
CA GLN A 54 8.60 26.43 3.15
C GLN A 54 9.78 26.46 2.15
N PRO A 55 11.01 26.02 2.49
CA PRO A 55 12.13 26.04 1.54
C PRO A 55 11.85 25.17 0.30
N TRP A 56 11.21 24.01 0.49
CA TRP A 56 10.82 23.12 -0.61
C TRP A 56 9.83 23.81 -1.55
N LEU A 57 8.77 24.42 -0.98
CA LEU A 57 7.74 25.15 -1.73
C LEU A 57 8.31 26.36 -2.44
N GLU A 58 9.27 27.05 -1.83
CA GLU A 58 9.94 28.21 -2.40
C GLU A 58 10.85 27.85 -3.58
N SER A 59 11.77 26.88 -3.43
CA SER A 59 12.64 26.44 -4.54
C SER A 59 11.80 26.02 -5.76
N HIS A 60 10.79 25.16 -5.55
CA HIS A 60 9.92 24.72 -6.63
C HIS A 60 9.08 25.86 -7.24
N ARG A 61 8.60 26.82 -6.44
CA ARG A 61 7.93 28.03 -6.95
C ARG A 61 8.87 28.87 -7.83
N ARG A 62 10.12 29.04 -7.40
CA ARG A 62 11.18 29.77 -8.12
C ARG A 62 11.49 29.09 -9.47
N GLU A 63 11.69 27.77 -9.48
CA GLU A 63 11.84 26.98 -10.72
C GLU A 63 10.63 27.11 -11.68
N MET A 64 9.41 27.06 -11.13
CA MET A 64 8.18 27.20 -11.91
C MET A 64 8.06 28.59 -12.56
N ILE A 65 8.55 29.64 -11.90
CA ILE A 65 8.63 31.00 -12.48
C ILE A 65 9.63 31.05 -13.64
N LEU A 66 10.84 30.49 -13.48
CA LEU A 66 11.84 30.46 -14.57
C LEU A 66 11.43 29.57 -15.74
N SER A 67 10.61 28.54 -15.52
CA SER A 67 10.04 27.72 -16.61
C SER A 67 8.81 28.34 -17.28
N HIS A 68 8.42 29.56 -16.91
CA HIS A 68 7.19 30.23 -17.38
C HIS A 68 5.92 29.39 -17.16
N SER A 69 5.86 28.65 -16.04
CA SER A 69 4.66 27.91 -15.66
C SER A 69 3.46 28.84 -15.49
N LYS A 70 2.27 28.37 -15.87
CA LYS A 70 1.03 29.14 -15.77
C LYS A 70 0.80 29.55 -14.31
N LYS A 71 0.46 30.82 -14.06
CA LYS A 71 0.22 31.40 -12.72
C LYS A 71 -0.65 30.48 -11.82
N LYS A 72 -1.76 29.95 -12.35
CA LYS A 72 -2.63 28.99 -11.64
C LYS A 72 -1.96 27.71 -11.12
N HIS A 73 -0.88 27.24 -11.75
CA HIS A 73 -0.12 26.08 -11.28
C HIS A 73 0.86 26.48 -10.16
N ILE A 74 1.39 27.70 -10.21
CA ILE A 74 2.28 28.26 -9.18
C ILE A 74 1.51 28.55 -7.89
N GLU A 75 0.30 29.09 -8.02
CA GLU A 75 -0.63 29.34 -6.91
C GLU A 75 -1.17 28.04 -6.30
N GLY A 76 -1.37 27.00 -7.11
CA GLY A 76 -1.79 25.66 -6.69
C GLY A 76 -0.65 24.70 -6.33
N LEU A 77 0.58 25.19 -6.14
CA LEU A 77 1.73 24.35 -5.79
C LEU A 77 1.54 23.72 -4.40
N LYS A 78 1.61 22.38 -4.35
CA LYS A 78 1.64 21.57 -3.13
C LYS A 78 2.93 20.77 -3.09
N VAL A 79 3.37 20.36 -1.89
CA VAL A 79 4.53 19.47 -1.73
C VAL A 79 4.30 18.18 -2.51
N LYS A 80 5.28 17.77 -3.31
CA LYS A 80 5.19 16.56 -4.14
C LYS A 80 5.31 15.32 -3.27
N LEU A 81 4.18 14.63 -3.04
CA LEU A 81 4.12 13.38 -2.29
C LEU A 81 3.76 12.18 -3.17
N GLY A 82 4.19 11.00 -2.73
CA GLY A 82 3.77 9.68 -3.21
C GLY A 82 3.84 8.65 -2.08
N HIS A 83 3.29 7.45 -2.26
CA HIS A 83 3.32 6.40 -1.22
C HIS A 83 3.90 5.08 -1.74
N GLY A 84 4.63 4.37 -0.87
CA GLY A 84 5.40 3.16 -1.18
C GLY A 84 4.60 1.86 -1.13
N GLY A 85 3.29 1.92 -1.36
CA GLY A 85 2.39 0.76 -1.29
C GLY A 85 1.07 1.08 -0.61
N THR A 86 -0.03 0.82 -1.30
CA THR A 86 -1.39 1.07 -0.80
C THR A 86 -1.69 0.26 0.47
N LEU A 87 -2.46 0.86 1.37
CA LEU A 87 -3.24 0.15 2.39
C LEU A 87 -4.72 0.34 2.07
N ASP A 88 -5.50 -0.71 2.29
CA ASP A 88 -6.96 -0.65 2.17
C ASP A 88 -7.52 0.41 3.15
N PRO A 89 -8.67 1.04 2.84
CA PRO A 89 -9.23 2.09 3.70
C PRO A 89 -9.37 1.66 5.16
N MET A 90 -9.96 0.49 5.40
CA MET A 90 -10.16 -0.07 6.75
C MET A 90 -8.90 -0.60 7.46
N ALA A 91 -7.74 -0.59 6.80
CA ALA A 91 -6.50 -1.12 7.35
C ALA A 91 -5.68 -0.01 8.00
N THR A 92 -5.06 -0.27 9.16
CA THR A 92 -4.14 0.68 9.81
C THR A 92 -2.68 0.28 9.56
N GLY A 93 -1.75 1.11 10.04
CA GLY A 93 -0.34 0.76 10.12
C GLY A 93 0.55 1.51 9.13
N VAL A 94 1.77 1.00 8.96
CA VAL A 94 2.88 1.67 8.26
C VAL A 94 2.52 2.02 6.81
N LEU A 95 2.42 3.32 6.51
CA LEU A 95 2.35 3.86 5.15
C LEU A 95 3.64 4.63 4.86
N ILE A 96 4.47 4.07 3.98
CA ILE A 96 5.66 4.74 3.45
C ILE A 96 5.24 5.93 2.59
N VAL A 97 5.79 7.12 2.86
CA VAL A 97 5.56 8.36 2.11
C VAL A 97 6.89 8.88 1.59
N GLY A 98 6.92 9.25 0.31
CA GLY A 98 8.08 9.88 -0.33
C GLY A 98 7.81 11.34 -0.64
N VAL A 99 8.78 12.20 -0.30
CA VAL A 99 8.76 13.65 -0.53
C VAL A 99 9.72 14.00 -1.66
N GLY A 100 9.27 14.80 -2.64
CA GLY A 100 10.17 15.39 -3.62
C GLY A 100 10.95 14.36 -4.44
N LYS A 101 12.29 14.45 -4.48
CA LYS A 101 13.22 13.45 -5.04
C LYS A 101 12.99 12.04 -4.46
N GLY A 102 12.62 11.92 -3.18
CA GLY A 102 12.28 10.66 -2.50
C GLY A 102 11.12 9.89 -3.13
N THR A 103 10.22 10.56 -3.89
CA THR A 103 9.18 9.86 -4.68
C THR A 103 9.75 8.88 -5.72
N LYS A 104 11.03 9.03 -6.12
CA LYS A 104 11.72 8.10 -7.03
C LYS A 104 12.16 6.81 -6.33
N CYS A 105 12.35 6.82 -5.01
CA CYS A 105 12.83 5.68 -4.23
C CYS A 105 11.69 4.72 -3.82
N LEU A 106 10.42 5.11 -4.02
CA LEU A 106 9.24 4.35 -3.60
C LEU A 106 9.14 2.94 -4.19
N GLN A 107 9.76 2.66 -5.34
CA GLN A 107 9.79 1.33 -5.94
C GLN A 107 10.41 0.28 -5.01
N ARG A 108 11.50 0.63 -4.31
CA ARG A 108 12.19 -0.25 -3.36
C ARG A 108 11.26 -0.70 -2.21
N PHE A 109 10.35 0.19 -1.79
CA PHE A 109 9.36 -0.08 -0.74
C PHE A 109 8.15 -0.88 -1.24
N LEU A 110 7.81 -0.79 -2.54
CA LEU A 110 6.82 -1.68 -3.13
C LEU A 110 7.31 -3.13 -3.08
N GLU A 111 8.58 -3.36 -3.39
CA GLU A 111 9.23 -4.69 -3.50
C GLU A 111 9.61 -5.33 -2.14
N CYS A 112 9.90 -4.53 -1.11
CA CYS A 112 10.29 -5.03 0.22
C CYS A 112 9.26 -5.95 0.91
N THR A 113 9.70 -6.73 1.90
CA THR A 113 8.80 -7.52 2.75
C THR A 113 7.97 -6.65 3.70
N LYS A 114 6.79 -7.15 4.05
CA LYS A 114 5.77 -6.47 4.85
C LYS A 114 5.25 -7.43 5.91
N THR A 115 5.11 -6.96 7.15
CA THR A 115 4.50 -7.74 8.23
C THR A 115 3.10 -7.20 8.51
N TYR A 116 2.12 -8.11 8.54
CA TYR A 116 0.72 -7.81 8.81
C TYR A 116 0.24 -8.61 10.01
N GLU A 117 -0.70 -8.02 10.75
CA GLU A 117 -1.58 -8.71 11.67
C GLU A 117 -3.02 -8.48 11.21
N CYS A 118 -3.80 -9.56 11.05
CA CYS A 118 -5.19 -9.47 10.60
C CYS A 118 -6.10 -10.37 11.43
N VAL A 119 -7.41 -10.10 11.39
CA VAL A 119 -8.42 -11.02 11.92
C VAL A 119 -9.27 -11.54 10.77
N VAL A 120 -9.34 -12.87 10.66
CA VAL A 120 -10.25 -13.60 9.78
C VAL A 120 -11.50 -13.94 10.57
N LEU A 121 -12.68 -13.64 10.01
CA LEU A 121 -13.98 -14.00 10.57
C LEU A 121 -14.65 -15.02 9.66
N PHE A 122 -15.06 -16.17 10.20
CA PHE A 122 -15.53 -17.30 9.42
C PHE A 122 -17.05 -17.26 9.15
N GLY A 123 -17.52 -18.14 8.27
CA GLY A 123 -18.94 -18.40 7.99
C GLY A 123 -19.63 -17.45 7.01
N ALA A 124 -18.96 -16.40 6.52
CA ALA A 124 -19.48 -15.53 5.46
C ALA A 124 -18.38 -15.08 4.49
N ALA A 125 -18.77 -14.80 3.26
CA ALA A 125 -17.96 -14.12 2.25
C ALA A 125 -18.62 -12.80 1.85
N THR A 126 -17.79 -11.82 1.50
CA THR A 126 -18.21 -10.50 1.01
C THR A 126 -17.67 -10.25 -0.39
N ASP A 127 -18.24 -9.29 -1.13
CA ASP A 127 -17.77 -8.87 -2.45
C ASP A 127 -16.30 -8.36 -2.41
N SER A 128 -15.95 -7.59 -1.37
CA SER A 128 -14.61 -7.01 -1.15
C SER A 128 -13.57 -7.99 -0.56
N TYR A 129 -14.03 -9.13 0.00
CA TYR A 129 -13.34 -10.02 0.94
C TYR A 129 -12.95 -9.38 2.28
N ASP A 130 -13.60 -8.28 2.65
CA ASP A 130 -13.44 -7.60 3.94
C ASP A 130 -14.77 -7.18 4.56
N ALA A 131 -14.73 -6.68 5.80
CA ALA A 131 -15.90 -6.30 6.59
C ALA A 131 -16.54 -4.95 6.19
N VAL A 132 -16.07 -4.28 5.14
CA VAL A 132 -16.71 -3.08 4.57
C VAL A 132 -17.58 -3.43 3.36
N GLY A 133 -17.37 -4.60 2.76
CA GLY A 133 -18.19 -5.11 1.66
C GLY A 133 -19.58 -5.59 2.06
N LYS A 134 -20.39 -5.96 1.06
CA LYS A 134 -21.69 -6.59 1.24
C LYS A 134 -21.55 -8.11 1.37
N VAL A 135 -22.37 -8.75 2.19
CA VAL A 135 -22.39 -10.23 2.29
C VAL A 135 -22.98 -10.83 1.01
N VAL A 136 -22.17 -11.65 0.32
CA VAL A 136 -22.56 -12.35 -0.92
C VAL A 136 -22.93 -13.81 -0.67
N SER A 137 -22.36 -14.45 0.34
CA SER A 137 -22.65 -15.85 0.68
C SER A 137 -22.35 -16.14 2.14
N LYS A 138 -23.01 -17.18 2.68
CA LYS A 138 -22.89 -17.66 4.06
C LYS A 138 -22.71 -19.18 4.04
N ALA A 139 -21.92 -19.71 4.96
CA ALA A 139 -21.64 -21.13 5.09
C ALA A 139 -21.66 -21.58 6.57
N PRO A 140 -21.89 -22.87 6.86
CA PRO A 140 -21.68 -23.42 8.19
C PRO A 140 -20.26 -23.13 8.70
N TYR A 141 -20.14 -22.90 10.00
CA TYR A 141 -18.87 -22.53 10.65
C TYR A 141 -18.66 -23.25 11.99
N GLN A 142 -19.64 -24.01 12.47
CA GLN A 142 -19.61 -24.71 13.76
C GLN A 142 -18.55 -25.82 13.82
N HIS A 143 -18.08 -26.28 12.66
CA HIS A 143 -17.00 -27.26 12.53
C HIS A 143 -15.59 -26.62 12.44
N VAL A 144 -15.49 -25.29 12.41
CA VAL A 144 -14.22 -24.58 12.27
C VAL A 144 -13.60 -24.41 13.65
N THR A 145 -12.61 -25.25 13.98
CA THR A 145 -11.84 -25.19 15.24
C THR A 145 -10.46 -24.57 15.02
N LYS A 146 -9.80 -24.21 16.11
CA LYS A 146 -8.41 -23.73 16.11
C LYS A 146 -7.47 -24.69 15.39
N GLU A 147 -7.56 -25.99 15.68
CA GLU A 147 -6.69 -27.03 15.14
C GLU A 147 -6.87 -27.18 13.63
N LEU A 148 -8.12 -27.10 13.15
CA LEU A 148 -8.42 -27.11 11.72
C LEU A 148 -7.78 -25.90 11.03
N VAL A 149 -7.90 -24.70 11.62
CA VAL A 149 -7.29 -23.48 11.06
C VAL A 149 -5.76 -23.57 11.06
N GLU A 150 -5.14 -24.04 12.15
CA GLU A 150 -3.67 -24.25 12.21
C GLU A 150 -3.18 -25.28 11.17
N GLU A 151 -3.93 -26.36 10.94
CA GLU A 151 -3.67 -27.33 9.88
C GLU A 151 -3.75 -26.68 8.49
N LYS A 152 -4.85 -25.99 8.17
CA LYS A 152 -5.04 -25.38 6.84
C LYS A 152 -4.10 -24.21 6.58
N LEU A 153 -3.65 -23.48 7.61
CA LEU A 153 -2.63 -22.43 7.47
C LEU A 153 -1.32 -22.97 6.87
N ALA A 154 -0.99 -24.26 7.05
CA ALA A 154 0.24 -24.82 6.50
C ALA A 154 0.37 -24.70 4.97
N GLN A 155 -0.74 -24.73 4.24
CA GLN A 155 -0.72 -24.68 2.77
C GLN A 155 -0.45 -23.27 2.20
N PHE A 156 -0.58 -22.21 3.02
CA PHE A 156 -0.34 -20.82 2.60
C PHE A 156 1.06 -20.31 3.02
N ARG A 157 1.94 -21.18 3.52
CA ARG A 157 3.33 -20.85 3.88
C ARG A 157 4.28 -21.08 2.70
N GLY A 158 5.37 -20.31 2.64
CA GLY A 158 6.37 -20.41 1.56
C GLY A 158 5.90 -19.81 0.24
N LYS A 159 6.37 -20.38 -0.88
CA LYS A 159 6.09 -19.90 -2.24
C LYS A 159 4.76 -20.47 -2.74
N ILE A 160 3.77 -19.60 -2.94
CA ILE A 160 2.40 -19.98 -3.35
C ILE A 160 1.93 -19.14 -4.54
N MET A 161 0.90 -19.63 -5.22
CA MET A 161 0.21 -18.88 -6.28
C MET A 161 -1.11 -18.32 -5.72
N GLN A 162 -1.28 -16.99 -5.77
CA GLN A 162 -2.46 -16.32 -5.22
C GLN A 162 -3.21 -15.55 -6.31
N LYS A 163 -4.54 -15.73 -6.40
CA LYS A 163 -5.41 -14.86 -7.21
C LYS A 163 -5.71 -13.56 -6.43
N PRO A 164 -5.41 -12.36 -6.97
CA PRO A 164 -5.76 -11.09 -6.34
C PRO A 164 -7.26 -10.94 -6.04
N SER A 165 -7.62 -10.11 -5.07
CA SER A 165 -9.01 -9.69 -4.89
C SER A 165 -9.45 -8.81 -6.07
N VAL A 166 -10.73 -8.91 -6.43
CA VAL A 166 -11.39 -8.05 -7.42
C VAL A 166 -11.32 -6.58 -7.00
N PHE A 167 -11.43 -6.29 -5.69
CA PHE A 167 -11.33 -4.94 -5.15
C PHE A 167 -9.86 -4.54 -4.92
N SER A 168 -9.04 -4.60 -5.97
CA SER A 168 -7.61 -4.26 -5.93
C SER A 168 -7.27 -3.05 -6.80
N ALA A 169 -6.11 -2.44 -6.51
CA ALA A 169 -5.54 -1.37 -7.33
C ALA A 169 -4.77 -1.88 -8.57
N LEU A 170 -4.77 -3.20 -8.81
CA LEU A 170 -4.18 -3.82 -9.99
C LEU A 170 -4.80 -3.25 -11.26
N LYS A 171 -4.00 -3.05 -12.31
CA LYS A 171 -4.50 -2.65 -13.62
C LYS A 171 -4.73 -3.84 -14.55
N VAL A 172 -5.87 -3.84 -15.22
CA VAL A 172 -6.21 -4.71 -16.36
C VAL A 172 -6.76 -3.79 -17.45
N ASP A 173 -6.29 -3.95 -18.69
CA ASP A 173 -6.63 -3.11 -19.85
C ASP A 173 -6.55 -1.58 -19.59
N GLY A 174 -5.60 -1.16 -18.74
CA GLY A 174 -5.32 0.23 -18.40
C GLY A 174 -6.16 0.82 -17.26
N LYS A 175 -7.33 0.24 -16.94
CA LYS A 175 -8.19 0.59 -15.80
C LYS A 175 -7.81 -0.21 -14.54
N LYS A 176 -8.21 0.22 -13.34
CA LYS A 176 -7.95 -0.52 -12.10
C LYS A 176 -9.10 -1.48 -11.77
N MET A 177 -8.80 -2.63 -11.15
CA MET A 177 -9.78 -3.68 -10.86
C MET A 177 -10.96 -3.20 -9.99
N TYR A 178 -10.72 -2.38 -8.96
CA TYR A 178 -11.82 -1.80 -8.16
C TYR A 178 -12.77 -0.89 -8.97
N GLU A 179 -12.34 -0.38 -10.13
CA GLU A 179 -13.17 0.47 -10.99
C GLU A 179 -14.18 -0.38 -11.77
N TYR A 180 -13.77 -1.56 -12.26
CA TYR A 180 -14.70 -2.55 -12.84
C TYR A 180 -15.74 -3.04 -11.84
N ALA A 181 -15.30 -3.36 -10.61
CA ALA A 181 -16.17 -3.83 -9.53
C ALA A 181 -17.29 -2.82 -9.21
N ARG A 182 -16.94 -1.53 -9.12
CA ARG A 182 -17.89 -0.43 -8.86
C ARG A 182 -18.75 -0.05 -10.06
N GLU A 183 -18.28 -0.31 -11.28
CA GLU A 183 -19.07 -0.11 -12.51
C GLU A 183 -20.10 -1.24 -12.74
N GLY A 184 -20.10 -2.32 -11.92
CA GLY A 184 -21.03 -3.46 -12.04
C GLY A 184 -20.86 -4.26 -13.34
N LYS A 185 -19.68 -4.21 -13.94
CA LYS A 185 -19.39 -4.84 -15.25
C LYS A 185 -18.73 -6.20 -15.08
N ASP A 186 -18.70 -6.97 -16.17
CA ASP A 186 -17.90 -8.19 -16.27
C ASP A 186 -16.48 -7.95 -15.77
N ILE A 187 -16.16 -8.57 -14.63
CA ILE A 187 -14.85 -8.49 -14.00
C ILE A 187 -13.90 -9.38 -14.82
N PRO A 188 -12.80 -8.83 -15.37
CA PRO A 188 -11.83 -9.63 -16.11
C PRO A 188 -11.23 -10.73 -15.22
N GLU A 189 -11.05 -11.94 -15.76
CA GLU A 189 -10.38 -13.01 -15.00
C GLU A 189 -8.91 -12.63 -14.75
N VAL A 190 -8.50 -12.68 -13.49
CA VAL A 190 -7.13 -12.34 -13.08
C VAL A 190 -6.33 -13.62 -12.83
N ALA A 191 -5.28 -13.83 -13.63
CA ALA A 191 -4.34 -14.92 -13.43
C ALA A 191 -3.69 -14.87 -12.03
N ALA A 192 -3.48 -16.06 -11.44
CA ALA A 192 -2.78 -16.20 -10.18
C ALA A 192 -1.31 -15.71 -10.30
N ARG A 193 -0.77 -15.15 -9.22
CA ARG A 193 0.57 -14.57 -9.18
C ARG A 193 1.43 -15.27 -8.13
N PRO A 194 2.74 -15.45 -8.38
CA PRO A 194 3.65 -15.97 -7.36
C PRO A 194 3.80 -14.94 -6.25
N VAL A 195 3.63 -15.39 -5.01
CA VAL A 195 3.88 -14.63 -3.78
C VAL A 195 4.60 -15.54 -2.79
N GLU A 196 5.29 -14.96 -1.82
CA GLU A 196 6.05 -15.72 -0.83
C GLU A 196 5.71 -15.25 0.59
N VAL A 197 5.43 -16.23 1.44
CA VAL A 197 5.09 -16.06 2.85
C VAL A 197 6.23 -16.64 3.67
N HIS A 198 7.09 -15.78 4.21
CA HIS A 198 8.26 -16.19 4.99
C HIS A 198 7.85 -16.72 6.37
N GLU A 199 6.89 -16.04 7.01
CA GLU A 199 6.37 -16.37 8.33
C GLU A 199 4.85 -16.27 8.29
N MET A 200 4.17 -17.20 8.95
CA MET A 200 2.74 -17.07 9.21
C MET A 200 2.34 -17.92 10.42
N GLU A 201 1.70 -17.28 11.39
CA GLU A 201 1.30 -17.85 12.68
C GLU A 201 -0.15 -17.49 13.01
N LEU A 202 -0.83 -18.39 13.73
CA LEU A 202 -2.06 -18.07 14.44
C LEU A 202 -1.66 -17.49 15.80
N VAL A 203 -1.90 -16.20 15.98
CA VAL A 203 -1.56 -15.46 17.21
C VAL A 203 -2.61 -15.70 18.28
N GLU A 204 -3.87 -15.77 17.89
CA GLU A 204 -5.01 -15.87 18.80
C GLU A 204 -6.18 -16.57 18.13
N TRP A 205 -6.80 -17.48 18.87
CA TRP A 205 -8.10 -18.05 18.52
C TRP A 205 -9.17 -17.31 19.32
N LEU A 206 -10.18 -16.80 18.63
CA LEU A 206 -11.28 -16.03 19.22
C LEU A 206 -12.54 -16.90 19.12
N GLU A 207 -12.95 -17.46 20.25
CA GLU A 207 -14.10 -18.36 20.31
C GLU A 207 -15.41 -17.68 19.89
N PRO A 208 -16.40 -18.45 19.37
CA PRO A 208 -17.77 -18.00 19.15
C PRO A 208 -18.33 -17.19 20.33
N GLY A 209 -18.57 -15.89 20.11
CA GLY A 209 -19.16 -15.00 21.09
C GLY A 209 -18.17 -14.37 22.10
N ALA A 210 -16.87 -14.69 22.01
CA ALA A 210 -15.82 -14.08 22.82
C ALA A 210 -15.24 -12.78 22.21
N HIS A 211 -15.81 -12.27 21.10
CA HIS A 211 -15.29 -11.13 20.35
C HIS A 211 -16.41 -10.27 19.72
N ASP A 212 -16.09 -8.99 19.46
CA ASP A 212 -17.03 -8.02 18.88
C ASP A 212 -17.09 -8.03 17.34
N PHE A 213 -16.27 -8.84 16.66
CA PHE A 213 -16.30 -8.93 15.19
C PHE A 213 -17.61 -9.54 14.69
N THR A 214 -18.29 -8.82 13.80
CA THR A 214 -19.56 -9.24 13.17
C THR A 214 -19.46 -9.21 11.65
N TRP A 215 -20.27 -10.02 10.97
CA TRP A 215 -20.46 -9.88 9.52
C TRP A 215 -21.07 -8.52 9.17
N PRO A 216 -20.85 -7.99 7.95
CA PRO A 216 -21.51 -6.78 7.48
C PRO A 216 -23.04 -6.89 7.52
N LYS A 217 -23.69 -5.76 7.75
CA LYS A 217 -25.16 -5.67 7.82
C LYS A 217 -25.83 -5.63 6.46
N GLU A 218 -25.11 -5.16 5.44
CA GLU A 218 -25.60 -5.10 4.06
C GLU A 218 -25.39 -6.46 3.38
N GLU A 219 -26.44 -6.97 2.76
CA GLU A 219 -26.33 -8.10 1.83
C GLU A 219 -26.32 -7.59 0.39
N ALA A 220 -25.61 -8.33 -0.47
CA ALA A 220 -25.62 -8.12 -1.91
C ALA A 220 -26.99 -8.46 -2.51
N ASP A 221 -27.33 -7.81 -3.63
CA ASP A 221 -28.53 -8.15 -4.41
C ASP A 221 -28.35 -9.48 -5.17
N ASP A 222 -29.43 -10.01 -5.76
CA ASP A 222 -29.41 -11.33 -6.39
C ASP A 222 -28.46 -11.41 -7.61
N ALA A 223 -28.21 -10.29 -8.31
CA ALA A 223 -27.29 -10.24 -9.44
C ALA A 223 -25.83 -10.17 -8.96
N GLU A 224 -25.55 -9.35 -7.94
CA GLU A 224 -24.28 -9.31 -7.23
C GLU A 224 -23.93 -10.69 -6.62
N LYS A 225 -24.91 -11.35 -6.01
CA LYS A 225 -24.79 -12.72 -5.45
C LYS A 225 -24.47 -13.76 -6.52
N ALA A 226 -25.18 -13.77 -7.66
CA ALA A 226 -24.90 -14.69 -8.76
C ALA A 226 -23.50 -14.48 -9.38
N GLY A 227 -23.07 -13.22 -9.51
CA GLY A 227 -21.71 -12.88 -9.94
C GLY A 227 -20.63 -13.37 -8.96
N ALA A 228 -20.89 -13.21 -7.66
CA ALA A 228 -20.01 -13.69 -6.60
C ALA A 228 -19.97 -15.22 -6.50
N GLU A 229 -21.09 -15.92 -6.69
CA GLU A 229 -21.16 -17.38 -6.70
C GLU A 229 -20.28 -17.99 -7.81
N LYS A 230 -20.27 -17.38 -9.00
CA LYS A 230 -19.36 -17.76 -10.09
C LYS A 230 -17.89 -17.60 -9.70
N LEU A 231 -17.52 -16.51 -9.02
CA LEU A 231 -16.15 -16.26 -8.54
C LEU A 231 -15.75 -17.21 -7.39
N LEU A 232 -16.68 -17.50 -6.48
CA LEU A 232 -16.54 -18.49 -5.41
C LEU A 232 -16.30 -19.88 -5.99
N GLY A 233 -17.08 -20.31 -6.98
CA GLY A 233 -16.91 -21.60 -7.66
C GLY A 233 -15.54 -21.76 -8.31
N ILE A 234 -15.02 -20.71 -8.97
CA ILE A 234 -13.65 -20.68 -9.51
C ILE A 234 -12.62 -20.88 -8.39
N ARG A 235 -12.73 -20.14 -7.28
CA ARG A 235 -11.79 -20.24 -6.14
C ARG A 235 -11.86 -21.57 -5.40
N ILE A 236 -13.04 -22.18 -5.28
CA ILE A 236 -13.20 -23.53 -4.70
C ILE A 236 -12.51 -24.57 -5.59
N ALA A 237 -12.65 -24.46 -6.92
CA ALA A 237 -11.93 -25.32 -7.87
C ALA A 237 -10.40 -25.11 -7.80
N ASP A 238 -9.92 -23.86 -7.72
CA ASP A 238 -8.51 -23.54 -7.52
C ASP A 238 -7.96 -24.16 -6.22
N ALA A 239 -8.68 -24.03 -5.11
CA ALA A 239 -8.30 -24.57 -3.81
C ALA A 239 -8.24 -26.10 -3.81
N ALA A 240 -9.21 -26.76 -4.46
CA ALA A 240 -9.21 -28.21 -4.64
C ALA A 240 -8.01 -28.69 -5.48
N ALA A 241 -7.69 -27.99 -6.58
CA ALA A 241 -6.50 -28.29 -7.38
C ALA A 241 -5.19 -28.09 -6.60
N PHE A 242 -5.12 -27.05 -5.77
CA PHE A 242 -3.95 -26.79 -4.91
C PHE A 242 -3.75 -27.90 -3.86
N ALA A 243 -4.82 -28.33 -3.17
CA ALA A 243 -4.77 -29.42 -2.20
C ALA A 243 -4.36 -30.77 -2.83
N GLN A 244 -4.81 -31.06 -4.06
CA GLN A 244 -4.37 -32.24 -4.81
C GLN A 244 -2.88 -32.18 -5.19
N ASN A 245 -2.35 -31.00 -5.49
CA ASN A 245 -0.93 -30.84 -5.81
C ASN A 245 -0.05 -30.89 -4.55
N ALA A 246 -0.49 -30.30 -3.43
CA ALA A 246 0.22 -30.36 -2.15
C ALA A 246 0.36 -31.82 -1.64
N SER A 247 -0.70 -32.62 -1.75
CA SER A 247 -0.66 -34.05 -1.38
C SER A 247 0.22 -34.90 -2.32
N ARG A 248 0.29 -34.57 -3.61
CA ARG A 248 1.21 -35.21 -4.58
C ARG A 248 2.68 -34.82 -4.36
N GLY A 249 2.95 -33.60 -3.88
CA GLY A 249 4.29 -33.06 -3.67
C GLY A 249 5.17 -33.83 -2.67
N ARG A 250 4.59 -34.68 -1.82
CA ARG A 250 5.31 -35.44 -0.77
C ARG A 250 5.90 -36.79 -1.25
N LYS A 251 5.74 -37.16 -2.53
CA LYS A 251 6.19 -38.45 -3.10
C LYS A 251 7.01 -38.34 -4.40
N ARG A 252 7.86 -37.32 -4.54
CA ARG A 252 8.90 -37.29 -5.58
C ARG A 252 10.28 -36.98 -4.99
N SER A 253 11.06 -38.03 -4.77
CA SER A 253 12.53 -37.94 -4.78
C SER A 253 12.97 -37.33 -6.11
N ARG A 254 13.81 -36.30 -6.07
CA ARG A 254 14.37 -35.69 -7.27
C ARG A 254 15.41 -36.62 -7.90
N SER A 255 15.25 -36.90 -9.20
CA SER A 255 16.34 -37.29 -10.09
C SER A 255 16.41 -36.24 -11.21
N PRO A 256 17.59 -35.72 -11.58
CA PRO A 256 17.69 -34.55 -12.46
C PRO A 256 17.93 -34.95 -13.92
N GLU A 257 16.88 -35.19 -14.71
CA GLU A 257 16.98 -35.15 -16.19
C GLU A 257 15.61 -35.04 -16.88
N SER A 258 15.61 -34.55 -18.13
CA SER A 258 14.48 -34.37 -19.05
C SER A 258 13.46 -33.25 -18.77
N ASP A 259 13.90 -31.99 -18.93
CA ASP A 259 13.02 -30.93 -19.45
C ASP A 259 13.12 -30.91 -20.98
N HIS A 260 12.24 -31.65 -21.66
CA HIS A 260 11.97 -31.50 -23.09
C HIS A 260 10.46 -31.37 -23.29
N VAL A 261 10.02 -30.19 -23.74
CA VAL A 261 8.64 -29.94 -24.18
C VAL A 261 8.67 -29.47 -25.62
N GLU A 262 8.53 -30.41 -26.55
CA GLU A 262 8.11 -30.11 -27.90
C GLU A 262 6.58 -29.89 -27.91
N ASN A 263 6.11 -28.73 -28.36
CA ASN A 263 5.55 -28.59 -29.71
C ASN A 263 5.02 -27.15 -29.90
N ALA A 264 5.21 -26.58 -31.09
CA ALA A 264 4.85 -25.20 -31.39
C ALA A 264 3.53 -25.09 -32.15
N GLY A 265 2.70 -24.10 -31.81
CA GLY A 265 1.61 -23.62 -32.65
C GLY A 265 2.04 -22.35 -33.40
N GLU A 266 2.15 -22.42 -34.72
CA GLU A 266 2.50 -21.28 -35.57
C GLU A 266 1.38 -20.24 -35.71
N GLN A 267 1.76 -19.03 -36.17
CA GLN A 267 1.08 -18.04 -37.05
C GLN A 267 1.36 -16.59 -36.57
N PRO A 268 1.44 -15.58 -37.47
CA PRO A 268 2.55 -15.39 -38.40
C PRO A 268 3.28 -14.03 -38.21
N LYS A 269 4.58 -13.98 -38.51
CA LYS A 269 5.39 -12.74 -38.40
C LYS A 269 5.14 -11.79 -39.58
N ARG A 270 4.87 -10.51 -39.31
CA ARG A 270 4.99 -9.41 -40.30
C ARG A 270 6.46 -8.96 -40.40
N PRO A 271 6.99 -8.63 -41.58
CA PRO A 271 8.36 -8.14 -41.72
C PRO A 271 8.52 -6.74 -41.12
N ARG A 272 9.64 -6.50 -40.42
CA ARG A 272 10.14 -5.17 -40.07
C ARG A 272 11.29 -4.83 -41.03
N SER A 273 11.28 -3.61 -41.57
CA SER A 273 12.34 -3.05 -42.40
C SER A 273 13.38 -2.31 -41.53
N ASP A 274 14.65 -2.44 -41.89
CA ASP A 274 15.77 -1.85 -41.14
C ASP A 274 15.85 -0.32 -41.23
N SER A 275 16.30 0.29 -40.13
CA SER A 275 17.20 1.46 -40.14
C SER A 275 17.99 1.50 -38.83
N GLU A 276 19.32 1.53 -38.99
CA GLU A 276 20.38 1.48 -37.97
C GLU A 276 20.54 2.81 -37.17
N PRO A 277 21.48 2.97 -36.21
CA PRO A 277 22.50 2.02 -35.72
C PRO A 277 22.56 1.82 -34.19
N ALA A 278 23.21 0.72 -33.78
CA ALA A 278 23.74 0.54 -32.42
C ALA A 278 25.20 1.03 -32.34
N MET A 279 25.60 1.60 -31.20
CA MET A 279 27.01 1.89 -30.88
C MET A 279 27.58 0.84 -29.92
N SER A 280 28.84 0.49 -30.17
CA SER A 280 29.58 -0.63 -29.56
C SER A 280 30.07 -0.37 -28.13
N GLY A 281 30.37 -1.43 -27.39
CA GLY A 281 31.04 -1.38 -26.08
C GLY A 281 31.08 -2.75 -25.37
N ALA A 282 31.95 -3.66 -25.80
CA ALA A 282 32.06 -5.02 -25.24
C ALA A 282 32.99 -5.12 -24.01
N LEU A 283 32.81 -6.22 -23.25
CA LEU A 283 33.63 -6.69 -22.12
C LEU A 283 35.05 -7.13 -22.54
N PRO A 284 35.95 -7.31 -21.56
CA PRO A 284 36.85 -8.47 -21.56
C PRO A 284 36.90 -9.25 -20.23
N THR A 285 37.41 -10.48 -20.33
CA THR A 285 37.56 -11.52 -19.29
C THR A 285 38.92 -12.24 -19.52
N GLU A 286 39.50 -13.07 -18.65
CA GLU A 286 39.18 -13.65 -17.32
C GLU A 286 40.44 -13.59 -16.42
N SER A 287 40.38 -14.01 -15.14
CA SER A 287 41.26 -15.06 -14.55
C SER A 287 41.20 -15.16 -13.01
N ALA A 288 41.27 -16.41 -12.51
CA ALA A 288 41.59 -16.76 -11.12
C ALA A 288 43.04 -17.28 -11.03
N PRO A 289 43.60 -17.52 -9.81
CA PRO A 289 43.64 -18.92 -9.35
C PRO A 289 43.54 -19.17 -7.83
N ASP A 290 43.08 -20.38 -7.49
CA ASP A 290 43.45 -21.34 -6.44
C ASP A 290 43.95 -20.93 -5.03
N GLY A 291 43.44 -21.67 -4.02
CA GLY A 291 44.33 -22.33 -3.04
C GLY A 291 43.91 -22.38 -1.56
N ALA A 292 43.27 -23.49 -1.13
CA ALA A 292 43.28 -24.10 0.22
C ALA A 292 42.89 -23.21 1.45
N THR A 293 42.53 -23.71 2.65
CA THR A 293 42.64 -25.05 3.26
C THR A 293 41.48 -25.26 4.27
N ILE A 294 41.22 -26.51 4.65
CA ILE A 294 40.31 -26.91 5.73
C ILE A 294 40.95 -26.61 7.10
N GLU A 295 40.16 -26.18 8.09
CA GLU A 295 40.37 -26.66 9.47
C GLU A 295 39.07 -26.66 10.28
N THR A 296 38.87 -27.75 11.01
CA THR A 296 37.73 -28.02 11.90
C THR A 296 38.26 -28.09 13.32
N THR A 297 37.62 -27.46 14.29
CA THR A 297 37.88 -27.73 15.70
C THR A 297 36.59 -27.78 16.51
N THR A 298 36.19 -28.99 16.84
CA THR A 298 35.25 -29.29 17.94
C THR A 298 36.02 -29.23 19.26
N GLU A 299 35.40 -28.69 20.31
CA GLU A 299 35.71 -29.13 21.67
C GLU A 299 34.45 -29.14 22.57
N GLU A 300 34.23 -30.29 23.19
CA GLU A 300 33.34 -30.61 24.31
C GLU A 300 34.09 -30.24 25.63
N LEU A 301 33.54 -30.14 26.87
CA LEU A 301 32.47 -30.88 27.57
C LEU A 301 32.23 -30.24 28.97
N ALA A 302 31.33 -30.84 29.77
CA ALA A 302 31.06 -30.68 31.21
C ALA A 302 30.38 -29.37 31.69
N ASP A 303 29.19 -29.35 32.30
CA ASP A 303 28.57 -30.14 33.40
C ASP A 303 28.99 -29.71 34.83
N GLN A 304 28.03 -29.09 35.53
CA GLN A 304 27.71 -29.42 36.94
C GLN A 304 26.41 -28.73 37.42
N SER A 305 25.86 -29.21 38.54
CA SER A 305 24.44 -29.08 38.90
C SER A 305 24.17 -28.59 40.35
N ILE A 306 23.05 -27.86 40.53
CA ILE A 306 22.01 -27.94 41.59
C ILE A 306 22.52 -28.13 43.06
N PRO A 307 22.19 -27.24 44.04
CA PRO A 307 20.86 -27.32 44.69
C PRO A 307 20.22 -26.02 45.28
N PRO A 308 18.92 -26.06 45.66
CA PRO A 308 18.13 -24.91 46.16
C PRO A 308 17.88 -24.92 47.68
N LYS A 309 17.42 -23.77 48.22
CA LYS A 309 16.78 -23.54 49.54
C LYS A 309 15.97 -22.24 49.47
N GLU A 310 14.94 -21.92 50.26
CA GLU A 310 13.88 -22.59 51.03
C GLU A 310 13.13 -21.44 51.78
N LYS A 311 11.93 -21.69 52.34
CA LYS A 311 11.12 -20.68 53.07
C LYS A 311 11.53 -20.51 54.55
N PRO A 312 10.98 -19.52 55.27
CA PRO A 312 9.81 -19.74 56.17
C PRO A 312 8.72 -18.63 55.99
N ALA A 313 7.42 -18.75 56.30
CA ALA A 313 6.69 -19.19 57.53
C ALA A 313 6.94 -18.22 58.71
N GLU A 314 5.98 -17.68 59.49
CA GLU A 314 4.70 -18.20 60.02
C GLU A 314 3.68 -17.07 60.41
N THR A 315 2.35 -17.40 60.38
CA THR A 315 1.29 -17.31 61.45
C THR A 315 1.12 -15.99 62.26
N VAL A 316 -0.06 -15.46 62.68
CA VAL A 316 -1.27 -16.04 63.34
C VAL A 316 -2.58 -15.23 63.13
N GLU A 317 -3.71 -15.94 63.25
CA GLU A 317 -5.15 -15.63 63.46
C GLU A 317 -5.53 -14.57 64.57
N PRO A 318 -6.82 -14.17 64.87
CA PRO A 318 -8.06 -15.02 64.87
C PRO A 318 -9.52 -14.45 64.72
N THR A 319 -10.51 -15.37 64.59
CA THR A 319 -11.97 -15.33 65.02
C THR A 319 -12.97 -14.30 64.41
N THR A 320 -14.31 -14.52 64.29
CA THR A 320 -15.27 -15.57 64.75
C THR A 320 -16.56 -15.59 63.86
N GLN A 321 -17.16 -16.78 63.60
CA GLN A 321 -18.61 -17.19 63.64
C GLN A 321 -19.76 -16.27 63.09
N VAL A 322 -21.00 -16.71 62.72
CA VAL A 322 -21.72 -17.99 62.43
C VAL A 322 -23.09 -17.61 61.79
N ALA A 323 -23.65 -18.40 60.87
CA ALA A 323 -25.11 -18.71 60.76
C ALA A 323 -25.42 -19.68 59.59
N THR A 324 -26.48 -20.48 59.74
CA THR A 324 -26.89 -21.62 58.88
C THR A 324 -28.30 -21.44 58.31
N ASP A 325 -28.63 -22.00 57.12
CA ASP A 325 -29.87 -22.81 56.96
C ASP A 325 -30.04 -23.66 55.65
N THR A 326 -30.14 -24.98 55.84
CA THR A 326 -31.13 -25.98 55.36
C THR A 326 -31.76 -26.04 53.93
N VAL A 327 -31.25 -26.97 53.09
CA VAL A 327 -31.88 -28.10 52.31
C VAL A 327 -33.33 -28.06 51.69
N GLN A 328 -33.40 -28.02 50.32
CA GLN A 328 -34.24 -28.78 49.30
C GLN A 328 -35.80 -28.93 49.38
N PRO A 329 -36.57 -29.42 48.34
CA PRO A 329 -36.28 -29.80 46.92
C PRO A 329 -37.25 -29.29 45.77
N LYS A 330 -36.89 -29.60 44.50
CA LYS A 330 -37.60 -29.75 43.17
C LYS A 330 -39.13 -29.46 43.00
N PRO A 331 -39.62 -29.05 41.80
CA PRO A 331 -39.61 -29.83 40.53
C PRO A 331 -39.13 -29.02 39.28
N ALA A 332 -38.40 -29.59 38.31
CA ALA A 332 -38.88 -30.41 37.19
C ALA A 332 -40.06 -29.81 36.38
N SER A 333 -39.77 -29.05 35.32
CA SER A 333 -40.74 -28.66 34.29
C SER A 333 -40.10 -28.59 32.89
N THR A 334 -40.47 -29.56 32.07
CA THR A 334 -40.67 -29.49 30.60
C THR A 334 -39.55 -28.91 29.71
N GLU A 335 -38.89 -29.80 28.95
CA GLU A 335 -38.18 -29.43 27.74
C GLU A 335 -39.16 -28.92 26.66
N GLN A 336 -38.91 -27.74 26.10
CA GLN A 336 -39.47 -27.27 24.83
C GLN A 336 -38.38 -26.56 24.02
N PRO A 337 -38.42 -26.64 22.68
CA PRO A 337 -37.29 -26.27 21.82
C PRO A 337 -37.11 -24.75 21.74
N LYS A 338 -35.85 -24.30 21.88
CA LYS A 338 -35.47 -22.89 21.75
C LYS A 338 -34.90 -22.60 20.36
N ASP A 339 -35.78 -22.34 19.40
CA ASP A 339 -35.42 -21.68 18.14
C ASP A 339 -35.93 -20.22 18.16
N ALA A 340 -35.04 -19.27 18.46
CA ALA A 340 -35.25 -17.82 18.28
C ALA A 340 -33.94 -17.03 18.46
N SER A 341 -33.07 -17.08 17.45
CA SER A 341 -32.02 -16.08 17.13
C SER A 341 -31.29 -15.36 18.28
N SER A 342 -30.23 -15.98 18.82
CA SER A 342 -29.03 -15.20 19.14
C SER A 342 -28.43 -14.65 17.83
N PRO A 343 -27.76 -13.48 17.84
CA PRO A 343 -27.02 -13.02 16.66
C PRO A 343 -25.93 -14.05 16.29
N PRO A 344 -25.58 -14.19 15.00
CA PRO A 344 -24.54 -15.13 14.58
C PRO A 344 -23.22 -14.79 15.27
N GLN A 345 -22.66 -15.78 15.96
CA GLN A 345 -21.38 -15.72 16.66
C GLN A 345 -20.42 -16.68 15.96
N PRO A 346 -19.92 -16.34 14.76
CA PRO A 346 -18.87 -17.13 14.10
C PRO A 346 -17.58 -17.09 14.94
N PRO A 347 -16.69 -18.09 14.82
CA PRO A 347 -15.33 -17.98 15.34
C PRO A 347 -14.51 -16.99 14.51
N ALA A 348 -13.41 -16.50 15.10
CA ALA A 348 -12.41 -15.70 14.40
C ALA A 348 -10.99 -16.13 14.76
N ALA A 349 -10.04 -15.84 13.86
CA ALA A 349 -8.61 -16.13 14.08
C ALA A 349 -7.77 -14.88 13.81
N ARG A 350 -6.92 -14.51 14.75
CA ARG A 350 -5.89 -13.47 14.56
C ARG A 350 -4.64 -14.12 13.99
N LEU A 351 -4.21 -13.64 12.83
CA LEU A 351 -3.04 -14.16 12.12
C LEU A 351 -1.98 -13.07 12.04
N ARG A 352 -0.71 -13.45 12.21
CA ARG A 352 0.44 -12.61 11.88
C ARG A 352 1.22 -13.26 10.75
N MET A 353 1.71 -12.46 9.81
CA MET A 353 2.40 -12.94 8.62
C MET A 353 3.45 -11.94 8.11
N THR A 354 4.60 -12.44 7.67
CA THR A 354 5.63 -11.68 6.96
C THR A 354 5.68 -12.15 5.51
N VAL A 355 5.36 -11.27 4.57
CA VAL A 355 5.09 -11.59 3.16
C VAL A 355 5.85 -10.68 2.20
N THR A 356 6.08 -11.17 0.97
CA THR A 356 6.67 -10.38 -0.12
C THR A 356 5.66 -9.44 -0.78
N SER A 357 6.14 -8.64 -1.73
CA SER A 357 5.32 -7.73 -2.53
C SER A 357 4.23 -8.46 -3.32
N GLY A 358 3.06 -7.83 -3.45
CA GLY A 358 1.94 -8.37 -4.23
C GLY A 358 1.03 -9.36 -3.49
N PHE A 359 1.32 -9.72 -2.24
CA PHE A 359 0.45 -10.52 -1.39
C PHE A 359 -0.82 -9.74 -0.96
N TYR A 360 -1.99 -10.36 -1.11
CA TYR A 360 -3.30 -9.83 -0.71
C TYR A 360 -3.82 -10.56 0.53
N VAL A 361 -3.79 -9.90 1.69
CA VAL A 361 -4.31 -10.47 2.95
C VAL A 361 -5.81 -10.76 2.85
N ARG A 362 -6.58 -9.94 2.15
CA ARG A 362 -8.00 -10.20 1.84
C ARG A 362 -8.22 -11.51 1.07
N SER A 363 -7.38 -11.83 0.09
CA SER A 363 -7.43 -13.13 -0.60
C SER A 363 -7.12 -14.28 0.37
N LEU A 364 -6.09 -14.14 1.23
CA LEU A 364 -5.77 -15.16 2.24
C LEU A 364 -6.97 -15.43 3.17
N CYS A 365 -7.64 -14.40 3.68
CA CYS A 365 -8.79 -14.55 4.59
C CYS A 365 -9.92 -15.37 3.94
N HIS A 366 -10.23 -15.05 2.69
CA HIS A 366 -11.24 -15.73 1.89
C HIS A 366 -10.84 -17.19 1.58
N ASP A 367 -9.62 -17.40 1.09
CA ASP A 367 -9.15 -18.71 0.64
C ASP A 367 -8.90 -19.67 1.82
N LEU A 368 -8.54 -19.14 3.00
CA LEU A 368 -8.49 -19.90 4.26
C LEU A 368 -9.89 -20.35 4.71
N GLY A 369 -10.91 -19.51 4.55
CA GLY A 369 -12.30 -19.89 4.79
C GLY A 369 -12.73 -21.09 3.95
N ILE A 370 -12.46 -21.03 2.63
CA ILE A 370 -12.69 -22.15 1.70
C ILE A 370 -11.92 -23.40 2.12
N ALA A 371 -10.65 -23.27 2.52
CA ALA A 371 -9.81 -24.38 2.96
C ALA A 371 -10.35 -25.09 4.22
N CYS A 372 -11.07 -24.37 5.07
CA CYS A 372 -11.75 -24.89 6.26
C CYS A 372 -13.17 -25.42 5.95
N SER A 373 -13.53 -25.62 4.67
CA SER A 373 -14.87 -26.00 4.21
C SER A 373 -15.97 -25.05 4.73
N SER A 374 -15.66 -23.76 4.77
CA SER A 374 -16.56 -22.68 5.17
C SER A 374 -16.32 -21.48 4.24
N LEU A 375 -16.59 -20.27 4.72
CA LEU A 375 -16.21 -19.00 4.08
C LEU A 375 -15.45 -18.13 5.10
N GLY A 376 -14.77 -17.09 4.62
CA GLY A 376 -14.02 -16.18 5.46
C GLY A 376 -13.95 -14.77 4.88
N LEU A 377 -13.91 -13.77 5.76
CA LEU A 377 -13.70 -12.37 5.41
C LEU A 377 -12.68 -11.73 6.35
N MET A 378 -12.02 -10.67 5.89
CA MET A 378 -11.06 -9.90 6.69
C MET A 378 -11.79 -8.86 7.55
N SER A 379 -11.81 -9.03 8.87
CA SER A 379 -12.47 -8.10 9.81
C SER A 379 -11.56 -6.98 10.31
N SER A 380 -10.25 -7.20 10.38
CA SER A 380 -9.28 -6.15 10.68
C SER A 380 -7.95 -6.41 9.98
N LEU A 381 -7.17 -5.35 9.75
CA LEU A 381 -5.84 -5.43 9.17
C LEU A 381 -4.95 -4.31 9.70
N ILE A 382 -3.78 -4.66 10.20
CA ILE A 382 -2.73 -3.77 10.66
C ILE A 382 -1.45 -4.13 9.90
N ARG A 383 -0.84 -3.19 9.17
CA ARG A 383 0.53 -3.38 8.66
C ARG A 383 1.51 -2.92 9.74
N SER A 384 2.00 -3.84 10.56
CA SER A 384 2.92 -3.54 11.66
C SER A 384 4.33 -3.16 11.18
N ARG A 385 4.73 -3.64 9.99
CA ARG A 385 6.05 -3.39 9.39
C ARG A 385 6.01 -3.26 7.87
N GLN A 386 6.83 -2.39 7.31
CA GLN A 386 7.16 -2.37 5.87
C GLN A 386 8.64 -2.02 5.66
N GLY A 387 9.43 -2.97 5.14
CA GLY A 387 10.88 -2.80 5.02
C GLY A 387 11.51 -2.61 6.39
N ASP A 388 12.19 -1.48 6.58
CA ASP A 388 12.86 -1.11 7.84
C ASP A 388 11.96 -0.27 8.78
N TYR A 389 10.73 0.03 8.35
CA TYR A 389 9.78 0.85 9.12
C TYR A 389 8.82 -0.02 9.93
N THR A 390 8.77 0.21 11.25
CA THR A 390 8.00 -0.54 12.24
C THR A 390 7.18 0.42 13.11
N LEU A 391 5.90 0.08 13.36
CA LEU A 391 5.04 0.86 14.26
C LEU A 391 5.67 1.08 15.64
N LYS A 392 5.42 2.25 16.22
CA LYS A 392 5.96 2.70 17.53
C LYS A 392 7.50 2.82 17.61
N GLN A 393 8.23 2.73 16.49
CA GLN A 393 9.70 2.87 16.46
C GLN A 393 10.15 4.05 15.60
N ASN A 394 9.86 4.01 14.30
CA ASN A 394 10.31 4.97 13.30
C ASN A 394 9.18 5.38 12.35
N VAL A 395 7.96 5.50 12.89
CA VAL A 395 6.73 5.82 12.17
C VAL A 395 6.02 6.93 12.91
N LEU A 396 5.66 8.01 12.21
CA LEU A 396 4.88 9.12 12.75
C LEU A 396 3.44 8.66 13.03
N GLU A 397 2.91 8.89 14.22
CA GLU A 397 1.48 8.66 14.49
C GLU A 397 0.63 9.74 13.80
N PHE A 398 -0.45 9.38 13.11
CA PHE A 398 -1.21 10.36 12.30
C PHE A 398 -1.87 11.44 13.17
N GLU A 399 -2.25 11.08 14.40
CA GLU A 399 -2.79 11.96 15.43
C GLU A 399 -1.78 13.05 15.86
N ASP A 400 -0.47 12.89 15.62
CA ASP A 400 0.52 13.94 15.89
C ASP A 400 0.39 15.13 14.93
N LEU A 401 -0.20 14.94 13.74
CA LEU A 401 -0.47 16.03 12.79
C LEU A 401 -1.47 17.05 13.36
N GLU A 402 -2.41 16.58 14.18
CA GLU A 402 -3.43 17.41 14.85
C GLU A 402 -2.86 18.19 16.04
N LYS A 403 -1.76 17.71 16.64
CA LYS A 403 -1.14 18.32 17.84
C LYS A 403 -0.32 19.57 17.57
N GLY A 404 -0.01 19.86 16.30
CA GLY A 404 0.72 21.07 15.89
C GLY A 404 2.10 20.79 15.27
N PRO A 405 2.61 21.70 14.39
CA PRO A 405 3.92 21.56 13.74
C PRO A 405 5.08 21.24 14.69
N GLU A 406 5.06 21.82 15.90
CA GLU A 406 6.05 21.62 16.95
C GLU A 406 6.21 20.15 17.42
N VAL A 407 5.20 19.30 17.20
CA VAL A 407 5.23 17.87 17.56
C VAL A 407 5.72 17.01 16.40
N TRP A 408 5.26 17.28 15.18
CA TRP A 408 5.50 16.40 14.02
C TRP A 408 6.65 16.85 13.12
N GLU A 409 6.95 18.16 13.01
CA GLU A 409 8.07 18.65 12.17
C GLU A 409 9.41 18.02 12.57
N PRO A 410 9.80 17.96 13.86
CA PRO A 410 11.08 17.33 14.24
C PRO A 410 11.15 15.83 13.89
N GLN A 411 10.02 15.12 13.95
CA GLN A 411 9.95 13.70 13.63
C GLN A 411 10.11 13.43 12.14
N ILE A 412 9.49 14.25 11.29
CA ILE A 412 9.64 14.16 9.83
C ILE A 412 11.02 14.66 9.41
N GLN A 413 11.50 15.77 9.97
CA GLN A 413 12.84 16.30 9.71
C GLN A 413 13.90 15.23 9.91
N LYS A 414 13.91 14.58 11.09
CA LYS A 414 14.85 13.51 11.40
C LYS A 414 14.79 12.37 10.38
N GLN A 415 13.59 11.86 10.06
CA GLN A 415 13.45 10.76 9.08
C GLN A 415 13.96 11.16 7.68
N LEU A 416 13.72 12.39 7.24
CA LEU A 416 14.22 12.88 5.97
C LEU A 416 15.75 13.07 5.98
N GLU A 417 16.31 13.62 7.07
CA GLU A 417 17.77 13.79 7.23
C GLU A 417 18.50 12.44 7.30
N ASP A 418 17.98 11.49 8.09
CA ASP A 418 18.49 10.11 8.18
C ASP A 418 18.49 9.44 6.79
N PHE A 419 17.39 9.58 6.02
CA PHE A 419 17.27 9.05 4.67
C PHE A 419 18.22 9.74 3.66
N MET A 420 18.36 11.06 3.74
CA MET A 420 19.28 11.81 2.88
C MET A 420 20.73 11.43 3.16
N ALA A 421 21.11 11.24 4.44
CA ALA A 421 22.42 10.74 4.81
C ALA A 421 22.68 9.32 4.27
N GLN A 422 21.69 8.43 4.36
CA GLN A 422 21.77 7.07 3.83
C GLN A 422 21.96 7.02 2.29
N GLU A 423 21.26 7.88 1.54
CA GLU A 423 21.42 7.96 0.08
C GLU A 423 22.58 8.85 -0.38
N GLY A 424 23.32 9.48 0.54
CA GLY A 424 24.40 10.43 0.23
C GLY A 424 23.92 11.74 -0.42
N TRP A 425 22.69 12.17 -0.16
CA TRP A 425 22.09 13.37 -0.73
C TRP A 425 22.46 14.62 0.07
N THR A 426 23.10 15.59 -0.59
CA THR A 426 23.30 16.92 -0.01
C THR A 426 22.01 17.73 -0.08
N PRO A 427 21.54 18.36 1.02
CA PRO A 427 20.43 19.30 0.97
C PRO A 427 20.74 20.48 0.06
N GLU A 428 19.75 20.86 -0.74
CA GLU A 428 19.81 22.08 -1.53
C GLU A 428 19.47 23.26 -0.61
N GLU A 429 20.31 24.30 -0.59
CA GLU A 429 20.02 25.53 0.17
C GLU A 429 19.34 26.55 -0.73
N VAL A 430 18.19 27.07 -0.30
CA VAL A 430 17.47 28.11 -1.02
C VAL A 430 18.26 29.43 -0.96
N GLU A 431 18.60 29.94 -2.15
CA GLU A 431 19.24 31.24 -2.37
C GLU A 431 18.44 32.36 -1.68
N ASP A 432 19.08 33.44 -1.25
CA ASP A 432 18.33 34.61 -0.75
C ASP A 432 17.58 35.36 -1.87
N ASP A 433 16.68 36.26 -1.48
CA ASP A 433 15.79 36.98 -2.38
C ASP A 433 16.54 37.91 -3.35
N GLU A 434 17.70 38.44 -2.93
CA GLU A 434 18.51 39.36 -3.74
C GLU A 434 19.23 38.60 -4.85
N ALA A 435 19.96 37.54 -4.50
CA ALA A 435 20.60 36.63 -5.46
C ALA A 435 19.58 36.01 -6.42
N TRP A 436 18.36 35.73 -5.94
CA TRP A 436 17.29 35.20 -6.76
C TRP A 436 16.78 36.18 -7.82
N GLU A 437 16.46 37.42 -7.44
CA GLU A 437 15.97 38.41 -8.39
C GLU A 437 17.04 38.83 -9.41
N GLU A 438 18.32 38.84 -9.02
CA GLU A 438 19.45 39.00 -9.95
C GLU A 438 19.49 37.88 -11.00
N LYS A 439 19.60 36.62 -10.56
CA LYS A 439 19.61 35.41 -11.40
C LYS A 439 18.41 35.32 -12.35
N LYS A 440 17.23 35.69 -11.85
CA LYS A 440 15.98 35.78 -12.64
C LYS A 440 16.05 36.90 -13.67
N GLY A 441 16.57 38.08 -13.31
CA GLY A 441 16.81 39.20 -14.22
C GLY A 441 17.77 38.85 -15.36
N GLU A 442 18.90 38.21 -15.04
CA GLU A 442 19.87 37.73 -16.02
C GLU A 442 19.27 36.69 -16.98
N LEU A 443 18.54 35.69 -16.47
CA LEU A 443 17.92 34.67 -17.30
C LEU A 443 16.90 35.27 -18.29
N MET A 444 16.09 36.23 -17.82
CA MET A 444 15.11 36.94 -18.63
C MET A 444 15.78 37.81 -19.72
N LYS A 445 16.91 38.46 -19.39
CA LYS A 445 17.73 39.19 -20.36
C LYS A 445 18.31 38.25 -21.43
N ARG A 446 18.92 37.15 -21.02
CA ARG A 446 19.51 36.14 -21.93
C ARG A 446 18.47 35.55 -22.90
N ARG A 447 17.25 35.27 -22.42
CA ARG A 447 16.14 34.82 -23.29
C ARG A 447 15.72 35.89 -24.29
N ARG A 448 15.56 37.15 -23.85
CA ARG A 448 15.21 38.26 -24.74
C ARG A 448 16.28 38.47 -25.84
N GLU A 449 17.54 38.25 -25.52
CA GLU A 449 18.65 38.30 -26.49
C GLU A 449 18.60 37.11 -27.45
N GLN A 450 18.33 35.90 -26.97
CA GLN A 450 18.16 34.69 -27.81
C GLN A 450 16.94 34.78 -28.74
N ASP A 451 15.80 35.29 -28.25
CA ASP A 451 14.60 35.55 -29.05
C ASP A 451 14.88 36.61 -30.13
N ARG A 452 15.61 37.67 -29.77
CA ARG A 452 16.04 38.71 -30.71
C ARG A 452 16.94 38.11 -31.80
N GLU A 453 17.95 37.31 -31.44
CA GLU A 453 18.84 36.68 -32.42
C GLU A 453 18.08 35.68 -33.32
N THR A 454 17.16 34.89 -32.76
CA THR A 454 16.31 33.94 -33.49
C THR A 454 15.42 34.66 -34.49
N SER A 455 14.81 35.78 -34.09
CA SER A 455 14.03 36.65 -34.98
C SER A 455 14.88 37.28 -36.09
N TYR A 456 16.14 37.62 -35.78
CA TYR A 456 17.07 38.22 -36.75
C TYR A 456 17.53 37.20 -37.80
N ARG A 457 17.81 35.95 -37.39
CA ARG A 457 18.10 34.84 -38.31
C ARG A 457 16.85 34.44 -39.13
N GLY A 458 15.65 34.56 -38.56
CA GLY A 458 14.37 34.32 -39.25
C GLY A 458 14.00 35.37 -40.32
N GLY A 459 14.51 36.60 -40.21
CA GLY A 459 14.25 37.67 -41.18
C GLY A 459 14.93 37.50 -42.55
N GLY A 460 15.77 36.48 -42.72
CA GLY A 460 16.67 36.28 -43.86
C GLY A 460 16.10 35.65 -45.14
N ARG A 461 14.78 35.47 -45.28
CA ARG A 461 14.15 34.96 -46.53
C ARG A 461 12.95 35.80 -46.97
N GLY A 462 13.24 37.06 -47.31
CA GLY A 462 12.25 38.07 -47.74
C GLY A 462 12.53 38.76 -49.07
N LYS A 463 12.91 38.03 -50.14
CA LYS A 463 12.89 38.58 -51.52
C LYS A 463 12.58 37.52 -52.60
N GLY A 464 11.49 37.75 -53.34
CA GLY A 464 11.29 37.29 -54.72
C GLY A 464 10.65 35.91 -54.92
N GLY A 465 9.46 35.87 -55.55
CA GLY A 465 8.81 34.63 -55.99
C GLY A 465 7.31 34.62 -55.70
N GLY A 466 6.51 35.29 -56.54
CA GLY A 466 5.09 35.51 -56.25
C GLY A 466 4.19 34.29 -56.49
N TRP A 467 3.11 34.18 -55.71
CA TRP A 467 1.99 33.28 -56.00
C TRP A 467 0.66 34.05 -55.92
N ARG A 468 0.10 34.39 -57.09
CA ARG A 468 -1.32 34.77 -57.22
C ARG A 468 -2.14 33.49 -57.35
N GLY A 469 -2.94 33.17 -56.34
CA GLY A 469 -3.89 32.05 -56.36
C GLY A 469 -5.28 32.48 -55.90
N LYS A 470 -6.19 32.76 -56.85
CA LYS A 470 -7.62 32.92 -56.56
C LYS A 470 -8.23 31.56 -56.22
N GLY A 471 -9.08 31.46 -55.19
CA GLY A 471 -9.86 30.25 -54.94
C GLY A 471 -10.92 30.41 -53.85
N LYS A 472 -12.20 30.43 -54.28
CA LYS A 472 -13.47 30.20 -53.54
C LYS A 472 -13.32 29.74 -52.07
N GLY A 473 -14.04 30.31 -51.10
CA GLY A 473 -15.46 30.67 -51.15
C GLY A 473 -16.30 29.48 -50.68
N GLY A 474 -16.65 29.44 -49.39
CA GLY A 474 -17.31 28.29 -48.78
C GLY A 474 -17.51 28.46 -47.26
N GLY A 475 -18.33 29.43 -46.86
CA GLY A 475 -18.80 29.51 -45.48
C GLY A 475 -19.95 28.54 -45.26
N ASN A 476 -19.91 27.71 -44.21
CA ASN A 476 -21.06 26.90 -43.81
C ASN A 476 -21.38 27.11 -42.32
N ARG A 477 -22.60 27.62 -42.05
CA ARG A 477 -23.19 27.70 -40.71
C ARG A 477 -24.13 26.52 -40.53
N TYR A 478 -24.01 25.80 -39.42
CA TYR A 478 -25.10 25.01 -38.81
C TYR A 478 -24.84 25.06 -37.29
N SER A 479 -25.43 26.00 -36.55
CA SER A 479 -26.82 26.06 -36.05
C SER A 479 -26.97 25.40 -34.67
N LYS A 480 -27.09 26.22 -33.64
CA LYS A 480 -27.65 25.83 -32.33
C LYS A 480 -29.09 25.37 -32.54
N ASN A 481 -29.47 24.22 -31.96
CA ASN A 481 -30.85 23.93 -31.61
C ASN A 481 -30.99 23.93 -30.09
N MET A 482 -31.70 24.93 -29.56
CA MET A 482 -32.34 24.95 -28.25
C MET A 482 -33.81 25.29 -28.49
N ASN A 483 -34.71 24.33 -28.25
CA ASN A 483 -35.80 24.45 -27.28
C ASN A 483 -36.75 23.25 -27.43
N GLY A 484 -36.99 22.52 -26.34
CA GLY A 484 -38.18 21.68 -26.20
C GLY A 484 -39.29 22.52 -25.58
N GLY A 485 -40.45 22.59 -26.23
CA GLY A 485 -41.65 23.22 -25.68
C GLY A 485 -42.37 22.29 -24.71
N ARG A 486 -43.08 22.89 -23.75
CA ARG A 486 -44.25 22.26 -23.11
C ARG A 486 -45.41 22.34 -24.10
N ASP A 487 -46.22 21.29 -24.18
CA ASP A 487 -47.52 21.21 -23.49
C ASP A 487 -47.92 19.74 -23.32
#